data_AF-A0A7W0ME01-F1
#
_entry.id   AF-A0A7W0ME01-F1
#
_cell.length_a   1.000
_cell.length_b   1.000
_cell.length_c   1.000
_cell.angle_alpha   90.00
_cell.angle_beta   90.00
_cell.angle_gamma   90.00
#
_symmetry.space_group_name_H-M   'P 1'
#
loop_
_entity.id
_entity.type
_entity.pdbx_description
1 polymer ?
#
loop_
_entity_poly.entity_id
_entity_poly.type
_entity_poly.pdbx_seq_one_letter_code
_entity_poly.pdbx_strand_id
1 'polypeptide(L)'
;DLFADAIRETVEVTWNAQAERVETVSRLLYDRLVLDERAVGSIGAGEAAQVLSEAAQAAGIQAFAEPETIAHFLARVEFVALYFPDAGISPLDEKNVNESLTFLCTGRRSFAELRAAVRAGELLAALRRQLTPEQNRMLTTMAPERVALAGGRQVRVHYERAGAPPWIASRLQDFFGMKEGPIIAGGRVPLVLHLLAPNQRPVQVTADLQGFWSRHYPQVRRELKRRYPRHAWPEDPLSPREKL
;
A
#
# COMPACT_ATOMS: atom_id res chain seq x y z
N ASP A 1 30.34 -50.98 -29.65
CA ASP A 1 29.28 -50.61 -28.70
C ASP A 1 29.23 -49.10 -28.53
N LEU A 2 28.10 -48.51 -28.94
CA LEU A 2 27.77 -47.12 -28.69
C LEU A 2 27.33 -46.99 -27.23
N PHE A 3 27.86 -45.99 -26.51
CA PHE A 3 27.65 -45.71 -25.09
C PHE A 3 26.21 -45.26 -24.75
N ALA A 4 25.20 -46.06 -25.11
CA ALA A 4 23.78 -45.72 -24.92
C ALA A 4 23.42 -45.48 -23.44
N ASP A 5 24.07 -46.20 -22.52
CA ASP A 5 23.83 -46.10 -21.07
C ASP A 5 24.36 -44.77 -20.46
N ALA A 6 25.17 -44.02 -21.21
CA ALA A 6 25.70 -42.72 -20.79
C ALA A 6 24.76 -41.55 -21.16
N ILE A 7 23.73 -41.79 -21.96
CA ILE A 7 22.74 -40.78 -22.36
C ILE A 7 21.57 -40.80 -21.37
N ARG A 8 21.25 -39.64 -20.77
CA ARG A 8 20.15 -39.50 -19.80
C ARG A 8 19.25 -38.33 -20.19
N GLU A 9 17.94 -38.56 -20.18
CA GLU A 9 16.95 -37.48 -20.27
C GLU A 9 16.56 -37.05 -18.85
N THR A 10 16.61 -35.75 -18.58
CA THR A 10 16.20 -35.14 -17.31
C THR A 10 15.15 -34.08 -17.57
N VAL A 11 14.20 -33.92 -16.66
CA VAL A 11 13.13 -32.92 -16.76
C VAL A 11 13.19 -32.06 -15.52
N GLU A 12 13.40 -30.76 -15.70
CA GLU A 12 13.54 -29.81 -14.61
C GLU A 12 12.59 -28.63 -14.79
N VAL A 13 12.02 -28.16 -13.68
CA VAL A 13 11.26 -26.90 -13.65
C VAL A 13 12.24 -25.77 -13.35
N THR A 14 12.31 -24.79 -14.24
CA THR A 14 13.29 -23.70 -14.17
C THR A 14 12.65 -22.35 -14.42
N TRP A 15 13.34 -21.29 -14.01
CA TRP A 15 12.94 -19.91 -14.28
C TRP A 15 13.57 -19.41 -15.59
N ASN A 16 12.74 -19.05 -16.56
CA ASN A 16 13.17 -18.33 -17.75
C ASN A 16 13.13 -16.83 -17.48
N ALA A 17 14.31 -16.23 -17.26
CA ALA A 17 14.44 -14.81 -16.94
C ALA A 17 14.06 -13.87 -18.10
N GLN A 18 14.27 -14.29 -19.35
CA GLN A 18 13.93 -13.48 -20.52
C GLN A 18 12.41 -13.42 -20.75
N ALA A 19 11.71 -14.54 -20.55
CA ALA A 19 10.27 -14.64 -20.69
C ALA A 19 9.51 -14.36 -19.38
N GLU A 20 10.22 -14.14 -18.27
CA GLU A 20 9.69 -13.97 -16.91
C GLU A 20 8.63 -15.01 -16.53
N ARG A 21 8.95 -16.29 -16.77
CA ARG A 21 8.03 -17.41 -16.53
C ARG A 21 8.74 -18.68 -16.13
N VAL A 22 8.00 -19.53 -15.44
CA VAL A 22 8.36 -20.90 -15.15
C VAL A 22 8.18 -21.74 -16.41
N GLU A 23 9.20 -22.54 -16.71
CA GLU A 23 9.21 -23.48 -17.82
C GLU A 23 9.72 -24.83 -17.32
N THR A 24 9.16 -25.90 -17.88
CA THR A 24 9.75 -27.22 -17.73
C THR A 24 10.69 -27.43 -18.90
N VAL A 25 11.91 -27.86 -18.63
CA VAL A 25 12.95 -28.07 -19.62
C VAL A 25 13.38 -29.55 -19.58
N SER A 26 13.28 -30.23 -20.71
CA SER A 26 13.91 -31.55 -20.90
C SER A 26 15.31 -31.35 -21.45
N ARG A 27 16.29 -31.98 -20.80
CA ARG A 27 17.70 -32.01 -21.21
C ARG A 27 18.12 -33.43 -21.52
N LEU A 28 18.67 -33.63 -22.70
CA LEU A 28 19.39 -34.84 -23.06
C LEU A 28 20.87 -34.65 -22.70
N LEU A 29 21.38 -35.44 -21.78
CA LEU A 29 22.74 -35.34 -21.26
C LEU A 29 23.58 -36.53 -21.75
N TYR A 30 24.84 -36.30 -22.08
CA TYR A 30 25.88 -37.34 -22.14
C TYR A 30 26.87 -37.09 -21.01
N ASP A 31 26.90 -37.97 -20.02
CA ASP A 31 27.56 -37.70 -18.72
C ASP A 31 27.07 -36.37 -18.10
N ARG A 32 27.89 -35.30 -18.12
CA ARG A 32 27.53 -33.96 -17.62
C ARG A 32 27.33 -32.91 -18.71
N LEU A 33 27.42 -33.30 -19.98
CA LEU A 33 27.29 -32.38 -21.13
C LEU A 33 25.86 -32.39 -21.66
N VAL A 34 25.26 -31.20 -21.79
CA VAL A 34 23.95 -31.03 -22.43
C VAL A 34 24.11 -31.20 -23.95
N LEU A 35 23.46 -32.22 -24.50
CA LEU A 35 23.40 -32.51 -25.93
C LEU A 35 22.22 -31.81 -26.62
N ASP A 36 21.07 -31.79 -25.95
CA ASP A 36 19.85 -31.16 -26.43
C ASP A 36 19.06 -30.59 -25.24
N GLU A 37 18.37 -29.48 -25.47
CA GLU A 37 17.53 -28.80 -24.48
C GLU A 37 16.25 -28.30 -25.14
N ARG A 38 15.09 -28.66 -24.58
CA ARG A 38 13.79 -28.26 -25.10
C ARG A 38 12.78 -27.99 -23.99
N ALA A 39 11.94 -26.97 -24.18
CA ALA A 39 10.81 -26.72 -23.29
C ALA A 39 9.74 -27.83 -23.45
N VAL A 40 9.19 -28.29 -22.33
CA VAL A 40 8.14 -29.33 -22.24
C VAL A 40 6.91 -28.77 -21.52
N GLY A 41 5.71 -29.24 -21.87
CA GLY A 41 4.45 -28.62 -21.48
C GLY A 41 3.89 -28.94 -20.08
N SER A 42 4.36 -30.00 -19.41
CA SER A 42 3.83 -30.40 -18.09
C SER A 42 4.66 -29.78 -16.96
N ILE A 43 4.01 -29.03 -16.06
CA ILE A 43 4.64 -28.46 -14.87
C ILE A 43 3.78 -28.80 -13.66
N GLY A 44 4.35 -29.46 -12.65
CA GLY A 44 3.69 -29.68 -11.36
C GLY A 44 3.32 -28.34 -10.72
N ALA A 45 2.09 -28.20 -10.22
CA ALA A 45 1.60 -26.92 -9.69
C ALA A 45 2.41 -26.44 -8.47
N GLY A 46 2.88 -27.37 -7.63
CA GLY A 46 3.73 -27.07 -6.46
C GLY A 46 5.13 -26.60 -6.87
N GLU A 47 5.80 -27.33 -7.77
CA GLU A 47 7.12 -26.96 -8.28
C GLU A 47 7.09 -25.62 -9.02
N ALA A 48 6.04 -25.37 -9.80
CA ALA A 48 5.86 -24.09 -10.47
C ALA A 48 5.73 -22.93 -9.49
N ALA A 49 4.92 -23.10 -8.44
CA ALA A 49 4.73 -22.09 -7.41
C ALA A 49 6.03 -21.80 -6.65
N GLN A 50 6.82 -22.85 -6.36
CA GLN A 50 8.11 -22.71 -5.70
C GLN A 50 9.09 -21.91 -6.56
N VAL A 51 9.34 -22.33 -7.80
CA VAL A 51 10.27 -21.64 -8.71
C VAL A 51 9.83 -20.19 -8.98
N LEU A 52 8.53 -19.96 -9.16
CA LEU A 52 7.98 -18.61 -9.31
C LEU A 52 8.19 -17.77 -8.04
N SER A 53 8.00 -18.35 -6.85
CA SER A 53 8.17 -17.63 -5.60
C SER A 53 9.62 -17.23 -5.35
N GLU A 54 10.58 -18.10 -5.67
CA GLU A 54 12.01 -17.80 -5.55
C GLU A 54 12.40 -16.66 -6.49
N ALA A 55 11.95 -16.72 -7.75
CA ALA A 55 12.16 -15.65 -8.71
C ALA A 55 11.50 -14.33 -8.27
N ALA A 56 10.27 -14.38 -7.75
CA ALA A 56 9.53 -13.21 -7.31
C ALA A 56 10.18 -12.57 -6.06
N GLN A 57 10.66 -13.37 -5.11
CA GLN A 57 11.39 -12.88 -3.95
C GLN A 57 12.72 -12.21 -4.37
N ALA A 58 13.45 -12.81 -5.31
CA ALA A 58 14.68 -12.22 -5.86
C ALA A 58 14.44 -10.89 -6.61
N ALA A 59 13.31 -10.77 -7.32
CA ALA A 59 12.91 -9.53 -7.98
C ALA A 59 12.46 -8.42 -7.00
N GLY A 60 12.02 -8.81 -5.81
CA GLY A 60 11.48 -7.92 -4.78
C GLY A 60 10.06 -7.44 -5.07
N ILE A 61 9.36 -7.03 -4.02
CA ILE A 61 7.93 -6.68 -4.09
C ILE A 61 7.64 -5.50 -5.02
N GLN A 62 8.58 -4.56 -5.17
CA GLN A 62 8.50 -3.41 -6.04
C GLN A 62 8.36 -3.76 -7.54
N ALA A 63 8.73 -4.99 -7.94
CA ALA A 63 8.50 -5.48 -9.29
C ALA A 63 7.01 -5.76 -9.61
N PHE A 64 6.18 -5.87 -8.57
CA PHE A 64 4.78 -6.27 -8.67
C PHE A 64 3.80 -5.25 -8.07
N ALA A 65 4.19 -4.56 -6.99
CA ALA A 65 3.34 -3.64 -6.24
C ALA A 65 4.02 -2.28 -6.04
N GLU A 66 3.21 -1.23 -6.01
CA GLU A 66 3.65 0.11 -5.59
C GLU A 66 4.04 0.08 -4.10
N PRO A 67 5.29 0.43 -3.72
CA PRO A 67 5.77 0.39 -2.34
C PRO A 67 4.86 1.13 -1.36
N GLU A 68 4.31 2.27 -1.77
CA GLU A 68 3.44 3.11 -0.95
C GLU A 68 2.12 2.41 -0.61
N THR A 69 1.62 1.53 -1.48
CA THR A 69 0.38 0.79 -1.24
C THR A 69 0.55 -0.20 -0.09
N ILE A 70 1.66 -0.94 -0.10
CA ILE A 70 1.99 -1.91 0.95
C ILE A 70 2.35 -1.17 2.24
N ALA A 71 3.24 -0.19 2.16
CA ALA A 71 3.64 0.61 3.32
C ALA A 71 2.44 1.26 4.02
N HIS A 72 1.48 1.78 3.24
CA HIS A 72 0.25 2.36 3.79
C HIS A 72 -0.62 1.34 4.54
N PHE A 73 -0.76 0.12 4.02
CA PHE A 73 -1.50 -0.94 4.70
C PHE A 73 -0.79 -1.36 6.00
N LEU A 74 0.52 -1.61 5.95
CA LEU A 74 1.30 -1.99 7.13
C LEU A 74 1.25 -0.91 8.22
N ALA A 75 1.39 0.37 7.84
CA ALA A 75 1.30 1.49 8.77
C ALA A 75 -0.07 1.60 9.45
N ARG A 76 -1.16 1.27 8.74
CA ARG A 76 -2.50 1.21 9.36
C ARG A 76 -2.62 0.09 10.37
N VAL A 77 -2.07 -1.09 10.07
CA VAL A 77 -2.07 -2.23 11.01
C VAL A 77 -1.27 -1.87 12.26
N GLU A 78 -0.08 -1.30 12.08
CA GLU A 78 0.78 -0.84 13.16
C GLU A 78 0.11 0.24 14.02
N PHE A 79 -0.58 1.20 13.38
CA PHE A 79 -1.36 2.21 14.07
C PHE A 79 -2.44 1.61 14.97
N VAL A 80 -3.20 0.61 14.49
CA VAL A 80 -4.22 -0.02 15.34
C VAL A 80 -3.59 -0.82 16.45
N ALA A 81 -2.52 -1.58 16.18
CA ALA A 81 -1.78 -2.30 17.22
C ALA A 81 -1.28 -1.37 18.34
N LEU A 82 -0.80 -0.17 17.97
CA LEU A 82 -0.30 0.83 18.91
C LEU A 82 -1.42 1.40 19.81
N TYR A 83 -2.56 1.81 19.23
CA TYR A 83 -3.63 2.47 19.98
C TYR A 83 -4.65 1.51 20.61
N PHE A 84 -4.60 0.24 20.25
CA PHE A 84 -5.50 -0.81 20.73
C PHE A 84 -4.70 -2.11 21.01
N PRO A 85 -3.81 -2.11 22.01
CA PRO A 85 -2.97 -3.26 22.32
C PRO A 85 -3.79 -4.52 22.70
N ASP A 86 -4.97 -4.31 23.31
CA ASP A 86 -5.87 -5.40 23.70
C ASP A 86 -6.55 -6.11 22.51
N ALA A 87 -6.42 -5.57 21.28
CA ALA A 87 -6.95 -6.19 20.07
C ALA A 87 -6.12 -7.38 19.57
N GLY A 88 -4.95 -7.63 20.16
CA GLY A 88 -4.07 -8.74 19.79
C GLY A 88 -3.55 -8.67 18.36
N ILE A 89 -3.55 -7.48 17.74
CA ILE A 89 -2.99 -7.28 16.40
C ILE A 89 -1.48 -7.21 16.52
N SER A 90 -0.79 -8.15 15.87
CA SER A 90 0.66 -8.05 15.68
C SER A 90 0.95 -7.17 14.46
N PRO A 91 1.88 -6.21 14.55
CA PRO A 91 2.34 -5.46 13.38
C PRO A 91 2.85 -6.42 12.30
N LEU A 92 2.52 -6.11 11.04
CA LEU A 92 3.00 -6.86 9.90
C LEU A 92 4.29 -6.24 9.35
N ASP A 93 5.20 -7.09 8.88
CA ASP A 93 6.51 -6.70 8.38
C ASP A 93 6.80 -7.28 6.98
N GLU A 94 8.06 -7.21 6.56
CA GLU A 94 8.52 -7.72 5.27
C GLU A 94 8.32 -9.23 5.13
N LYS A 95 8.43 -9.99 6.22
CA LYS A 95 8.20 -11.44 6.20
C LYS A 95 6.74 -11.73 5.84
N ASN A 96 5.79 -10.99 6.42
CA ASN A 96 4.37 -11.14 6.09
C ASN A 96 4.08 -10.80 4.61
N VAL A 97 4.77 -9.82 4.05
CA VAL A 97 4.66 -9.46 2.63
C VAL A 97 5.20 -10.59 1.75
N ASN A 98 6.36 -11.15 2.07
CA ASN A 98 6.97 -12.25 1.34
C ASN A 98 6.15 -13.54 1.42
N GLU A 99 5.57 -13.86 2.58
CA GLU A 99 4.63 -14.97 2.75
C GLU A 99 3.38 -14.79 1.86
N SER A 100 2.84 -13.57 1.80
CA SER A 100 1.69 -13.25 0.94
C SER A 100 2.04 -13.38 -0.54
N LEU A 101 3.21 -12.88 -0.95
CA LEU A 101 3.71 -12.98 -2.33
C LEU A 101 3.90 -14.45 -2.74
N THR A 102 4.48 -15.26 -1.84
CA THR A 102 4.67 -16.70 -2.02
C THR A 102 3.33 -17.41 -2.18
N PHE A 103 2.35 -17.09 -1.34
CA PHE A 103 1.00 -17.62 -1.47
C PHE A 103 0.38 -17.29 -2.83
N LEU A 104 0.56 -16.05 -3.32
CA LEU A 104 0.07 -15.63 -4.64
C LEU A 104 0.70 -16.42 -5.80
N CYS A 105 1.90 -16.98 -5.64
CA CYS A 105 2.54 -17.79 -6.69
C CYS A 105 1.80 -19.12 -6.93
N THR A 106 0.97 -19.57 -5.99
CA THR A 106 0.18 -20.79 -6.13
C THR A 106 -0.77 -20.70 -7.33
N GLY A 107 -0.64 -21.65 -8.26
CA GLY A 107 -1.47 -21.70 -9.47
C GLY A 107 -1.07 -20.72 -10.56
N ARG A 108 0.05 -20.01 -10.41
CA ARG A 108 0.61 -19.07 -11.39
C ARG A 108 1.96 -19.57 -11.88
N ARG A 109 2.37 -19.09 -13.06
CA ARG A 109 3.60 -19.50 -13.74
C ARG A 109 4.41 -18.34 -14.29
N SER A 110 3.94 -17.09 -14.19
CA SER A 110 4.66 -15.95 -14.77
C SER A 110 4.54 -14.68 -13.92
N PHE A 111 5.49 -13.77 -14.10
CA PHE A 111 5.38 -12.43 -13.53
C PHE A 111 4.21 -11.65 -14.13
N ALA A 112 3.81 -11.91 -15.37
CA ALA A 112 2.64 -11.29 -15.98
C ALA A 112 1.35 -11.62 -15.19
N GLU A 113 1.14 -12.90 -14.85
CA GLU A 113 0.02 -13.34 -14.02
C GLU A 113 0.11 -12.79 -12.59
N LEU A 114 1.30 -12.75 -12.01
CA LEU A 114 1.52 -12.20 -10.67
C LEU A 114 1.22 -10.70 -10.62
N ARG A 115 1.71 -9.91 -11.59
CA ARG A 115 1.38 -8.47 -11.73
C ARG A 115 -0.12 -8.27 -11.93
N ALA A 116 -0.78 -9.11 -12.73
CA ALA A 116 -2.23 -9.04 -12.90
C ALA A 116 -2.99 -9.28 -11.58
N ALA A 117 -2.59 -10.28 -10.80
CA ALA A 117 -3.16 -10.57 -9.49
C ALA A 117 -2.94 -9.43 -8.49
N VAL A 118 -1.73 -8.86 -8.45
CA VAL A 118 -1.43 -7.72 -7.58
C VAL A 118 -2.24 -6.49 -7.98
N ARG A 119 -2.37 -6.19 -9.28
CA ARG A 119 -3.25 -5.11 -9.77
C ARG A 119 -4.72 -5.34 -9.44
N ALA A 120 -5.16 -6.60 -9.39
CA ALA A 120 -6.50 -6.98 -8.95
C ALA A 120 -6.68 -6.91 -7.41
N GLY A 121 -5.64 -6.53 -6.67
CA GLY A 121 -5.68 -6.38 -5.21
C GLY A 121 -5.48 -7.68 -4.43
N GLU A 122 -5.10 -8.79 -5.08
CA GLU A 122 -4.98 -10.09 -4.42
C GLU A 122 -3.87 -10.11 -3.36
N LEU A 123 -2.81 -9.32 -3.52
CA LEU A 123 -1.73 -9.22 -2.53
C LEU A 123 -2.21 -8.55 -1.24
N LEU A 124 -2.96 -7.45 -1.35
CA LEU A 124 -3.57 -6.82 -0.18
C LEU A 124 -4.61 -7.74 0.46
N ALA A 125 -5.34 -8.52 -0.33
CA ALA A 125 -6.26 -9.52 0.19
C ALA A 125 -5.53 -10.63 0.96
N ALA A 126 -4.38 -11.09 0.46
CA ALA A 126 -3.53 -12.07 1.15
C ALA A 126 -2.95 -11.52 2.46
N LEU A 127 -2.47 -10.28 2.47
CA LEU A 127 -2.06 -9.60 3.71
C LEU A 127 -3.20 -9.47 4.71
N ARG A 128 -4.41 -9.11 4.26
CA ARG A 128 -5.60 -9.04 5.12
C ARG A 128 -6.00 -10.39 5.71
N ARG A 129 -5.73 -11.51 5.04
CA ARG A 129 -6.01 -12.87 5.55
C ARG A 129 -5.12 -13.26 6.73
N GLN A 130 -4.02 -12.55 6.94
CA GLN A 130 -3.18 -12.72 8.13
C GLN A 130 -3.80 -12.08 9.39
N LEU A 131 -4.82 -11.24 9.22
CA LEU A 131 -5.61 -10.66 10.29
C LEU A 131 -6.92 -11.45 10.45
N THR A 132 -7.40 -11.58 11.69
CA THR A 132 -8.72 -12.18 11.93
C THR A 132 -9.83 -11.30 11.33
N PRO A 133 -11.05 -11.84 11.13
CA PRO A 133 -12.18 -11.03 10.67
C PRO A 133 -12.49 -9.83 11.58
N GLU A 134 -12.32 -10.00 12.89
CA GLU A 134 -12.52 -8.94 13.88
C GLU A 134 -11.45 -7.85 13.74
N GLN A 135 -10.18 -8.23 13.63
CA GLN A 135 -9.07 -7.31 13.41
C GLN A 135 -9.22 -6.53 12.10
N ASN A 136 -9.71 -7.16 11.03
CA ASN A 136 -10.01 -6.48 9.77
C ASN A 136 -11.13 -5.43 9.92
N ARG A 137 -12.19 -5.72 10.69
CA ARG A 137 -13.25 -4.74 10.98
C ARG A 137 -12.69 -3.59 11.80
N MET A 138 -11.88 -3.89 12.81
CA MET A 138 -11.23 -2.89 13.63
C MET A 138 -10.30 -1.99 12.80
N LEU A 139 -9.49 -2.56 11.93
CA LEU A 139 -8.63 -1.83 10.99
C LEU A 139 -9.43 -0.85 10.11
N THR A 140 -10.59 -1.30 9.63
CA THR A 140 -11.45 -0.49 8.76
C THR A 140 -12.06 0.69 9.50
N THR A 141 -12.49 0.48 10.75
CA THR A 141 -13.18 1.52 11.55
C THR A 141 -12.21 2.44 12.29
N MET A 142 -11.15 1.89 12.89
CA MET A 142 -10.23 2.65 13.75
C MET A 142 -9.12 3.36 12.97
N ALA A 143 -8.72 2.79 11.83
CA ALA A 143 -7.73 3.38 10.93
C ALA A 143 -8.33 3.56 9.52
N PRO A 144 -9.31 4.47 9.32
CA PRO A 144 -9.96 4.64 8.04
C PRO A 144 -9.00 5.17 6.97
N GLU A 145 -9.14 4.73 5.72
CA GLU A 145 -8.31 5.23 4.61
C GLU A 145 -8.64 6.66 4.22
N ARG A 146 -9.88 7.09 4.50
CA ARG A 146 -10.38 8.42 4.17
C ARG A 146 -11.27 8.94 5.30
N VAL A 147 -11.26 10.26 5.46
CA VAL A 147 -12.19 10.97 6.35
C VAL A 147 -12.95 12.05 5.58
N ALA A 148 -14.17 12.31 6.02
CA ALA A 148 -14.99 13.40 5.49
C ALA A 148 -14.64 14.72 6.19
N LEU A 149 -14.49 15.79 5.41
CA LEU A 149 -14.49 17.17 5.93
C LEU A 149 -15.92 17.73 5.94
N ALA A 150 -16.14 18.86 6.63
CA ALA A 150 -17.48 19.46 6.77
C ALA A 150 -18.17 19.77 5.42
N GLY A 151 -17.40 20.08 4.37
CA GLY A 151 -17.92 20.27 3.02
C GLY A 151 -18.23 18.99 2.24
N GLY A 152 -18.23 17.81 2.89
CA GLY A 152 -18.45 16.50 2.26
C GLY A 152 -17.24 15.94 1.49
N ARG A 153 -16.15 16.72 1.38
CA ARG A 153 -14.91 16.29 0.72
C ARG A 153 -14.29 15.12 1.47
N GLN A 154 -14.03 14.04 0.75
CA GLN A 154 -13.28 12.89 1.26
C GLN A 154 -11.78 13.10 1.05
N VAL A 155 -11.00 13.07 2.12
CA VAL A 155 -9.54 13.23 2.08
C VAL A 155 -8.87 11.94 2.54
N ARG A 156 -7.77 11.56 1.87
CA ARG A 156 -6.99 10.38 2.25
C ARG A 156 -6.26 10.67 3.57
N VAL A 157 -6.35 9.73 4.51
CA VAL A 157 -5.53 9.72 5.71
C VAL A 157 -4.19 9.11 5.35
N HIS A 158 -3.11 9.74 5.78
CA HIS A 158 -1.75 9.24 5.63
C HIS A 158 -1.32 8.67 6.98
N TYR A 159 -0.87 7.42 6.95
CA TYR A 159 -0.33 6.70 8.09
C TYR A 159 1.15 6.47 7.85
N GLU A 160 1.94 6.63 8.90
CA GLU A 160 3.37 6.40 8.90
C GLU A 160 3.71 5.34 9.94
N ARG A 161 4.85 4.65 9.73
CA ARG A 161 5.34 3.63 10.67
C ARG A 161 6.02 4.31 11.87
N ALA A 162 6.37 3.51 12.87
CA ALA A 162 7.06 3.94 14.10
C ALA A 162 6.28 4.98 14.92
N GLY A 163 4.95 4.92 14.88
CA GLY A 163 4.07 5.74 15.73
C GLY A 163 3.99 7.22 15.35
N ALA A 164 4.46 7.60 14.17
CA ALA A 164 4.28 8.97 13.67
C ALA A 164 2.78 9.33 13.56
N PRO A 165 2.37 10.55 13.95
CA PRO A 165 0.97 10.94 13.94
C PRO A 165 0.36 10.86 12.53
N PRO A 166 -0.84 10.27 12.39
CA PRO A 166 -1.54 10.25 11.11
C PRO A 166 -1.96 11.66 10.70
N TRP A 167 -1.93 11.92 9.40
CA TRP A 167 -2.17 13.25 8.87
C TRP A 167 -3.06 13.26 7.63
N ILE A 168 -3.66 14.42 7.35
CA ILE A 168 -4.42 14.67 6.13
C ILE A 168 -3.94 15.96 5.48
N ALA A 169 -3.99 16.00 4.14
CA ALA A 169 -3.71 17.20 3.38
C ALA A 169 -4.94 17.62 2.58
N SER A 170 -5.37 18.87 2.74
CA SER A 170 -6.39 19.48 1.90
C SER A 170 -6.21 20.99 1.87
N ARG A 171 -6.89 21.64 0.93
CA ARG A 171 -6.85 23.10 0.86
C ARG A 171 -7.45 23.67 2.13
N LEU A 172 -6.86 24.76 2.63
CA LEU A 172 -7.33 25.48 3.81
C LEU A 172 -8.83 25.77 3.73
N GLN A 173 -9.35 26.14 2.54
CA GLN A 173 -10.77 26.45 2.37
C GLN A 173 -11.70 25.29 2.67
N ASP A 174 -11.23 24.04 2.53
CA ASP A 174 -12.04 22.85 2.79
C ASP A 174 -12.31 22.65 4.30
N PHE A 175 -11.61 23.39 5.16
CA PHE A 175 -11.78 23.40 6.62
C PHE A 175 -12.60 24.60 7.14
N PHE A 176 -13.06 25.52 6.27
CA PHE A 176 -13.96 26.58 6.72
C PHE A 176 -15.27 26.00 7.26
N GLY A 177 -15.77 26.57 8.36
CA GLY A 177 -16.89 26.05 9.14
C GLY A 177 -16.51 24.94 10.13
N MET A 178 -15.27 24.44 10.11
CA MET A 178 -14.80 23.43 11.06
C MET A 178 -14.11 24.09 12.26
N LYS A 179 -14.69 23.94 13.45
CA LYS A 179 -14.06 24.38 14.70
C LYS A 179 -12.85 23.50 15.06
N GLU A 180 -13.01 22.19 14.88
CA GLU A 180 -12.03 21.16 15.23
C GLU A 180 -11.71 20.28 14.01
N GLY A 181 -10.51 19.72 13.98
CA GLY A 181 -10.10 18.77 12.94
C GLY A 181 -10.72 17.39 13.16
N PRO A 182 -10.68 16.49 12.15
CA PRO A 182 -11.14 15.13 12.32
C PRO A 182 -10.29 14.37 13.35
N ILE A 183 -10.95 13.53 14.16
CA ILE A 183 -10.32 12.65 15.14
C ILE A 183 -10.66 11.20 14.74
N ILE A 184 -9.64 10.35 14.67
CA ILE A 184 -9.77 8.93 14.31
C ILE A 184 -9.52 8.03 15.53
N ALA A 185 -9.39 6.71 15.33
CA ALA A 185 -9.20 5.73 16.39
C ALA A 185 -10.27 5.82 17.49
N GLY A 186 -11.53 5.97 17.10
CA GLY A 186 -12.65 6.08 18.04
C GLY A 186 -12.58 7.34 18.93
N GLY A 187 -12.04 8.45 18.40
CA GLY A 187 -11.94 9.71 19.14
C GLY A 187 -10.65 9.89 19.94
N ARG A 188 -9.64 9.02 19.75
CA ARG A 188 -8.39 9.05 20.52
C ARG A 188 -7.29 9.88 19.87
N VAL A 189 -7.26 9.93 18.54
CA VAL A 189 -6.12 10.48 17.80
C VAL A 189 -6.57 11.60 16.87
N PRO A 190 -6.27 12.88 17.19
CA PRO A 190 -6.52 13.98 16.27
C PRO A 190 -5.59 13.87 15.07
N LEU A 191 -6.12 14.10 13.87
CA LEU A 191 -5.30 14.11 12.67
C LEU A 191 -4.48 15.41 12.59
N VAL A 192 -3.22 15.28 12.22
CA VAL A 192 -2.40 16.44 11.83
C VAL A 192 -2.91 16.95 10.47
N LEU A 193 -3.15 18.25 10.39
CA LEU A 193 -3.72 18.91 9.22
C LEU A 193 -2.61 19.65 8.47
N HIS A 194 -2.32 19.19 7.26
CA HIS A 194 -1.50 19.91 6.30
C HIS A 194 -2.44 20.82 5.49
N LEU A 195 -2.56 22.07 5.94
CA LEU A 195 -3.40 23.08 5.31
C LEU A 195 -2.68 23.61 4.07
N LEU A 196 -3.30 23.46 2.91
CA LEU A 196 -2.72 23.82 1.62
C LEU A 196 -3.30 25.11 1.05
N ALA A 197 -2.47 25.87 0.34
CA ALA A 197 -2.92 26.95 -0.54
C ALA A 197 -3.64 26.39 -1.80
N PRO A 198 -4.31 27.24 -2.61
CA PRO A 198 -4.96 26.79 -3.84
C PRO A 198 -4.03 26.06 -4.83
N ASN A 199 -2.73 26.38 -4.82
CA ASN A 199 -1.71 25.70 -5.62
C ASN A 199 -1.15 24.41 -4.98
N GLN A 200 -1.81 23.86 -3.96
CA GLN A 200 -1.43 22.64 -3.24
C GLN A 200 -0.13 22.72 -2.42
N ARG A 201 0.48 23.92 -2.26
CA ARG A 201 1.63 24.07 -1.37
C ARG A 201 1.19 24.17 0.10
N PRO A 202 1.86 23.49 1.03
CA PRO A 202 1.60 23.64 2.46
C PRO A 202 1.77 25.10 2.91
N VAL A 203 0.82 25.59 3.69
CA VAL A 203 0.88 26.92 4.33
C VAL A 203 0.91 26.84 5.84
N GLN A 204 0.38 25.76 6.41
CA GLN A 204 0.43 25.49 7.84
C GLN A 204 0.30 23.98 8.07
N VAL A 205 1.00 23.48 9.09
CA VAL A 205 0.78 22.17 9.67
C VAL A 205 0.26 22.37 11.10
N THR A 206 -0.86 21.74 11.48
CA THR A 206 -1.42 21.87 12.83
C THR A 206 -2.26 20.65 13.22
N ALA A 207 -2.22 20.23 14.49
CA ALA A 207 -3.20 19.32 15.07
C ALA A 207 -4.32 20.08 15.84
N ASP A 208 -4.11 21.38 16.09
CA ASP A 208 -5.05 22.27 16.78
C ASP A 208 -5.64 23.26 15.76
N LEU A 209 -6.77 22.87 15.16
CA LEU A 209 -7.45 23.70 14.16
C LEU A 209 -8.07 24.97 14.80
N GLN A 210 -8.60 24.85 16.01
CA GLN A 210 -9.20 25.98 16.73
C GLN A 210 -8.15 27.06 17.05
N GLY A 211 -6.98 26.65 17.54
CA GLY A 211 -5.86 27.53 17.78
C GLY A 211 -5.25 28.11 16.51
N PHE A 212 -5.28 27.37 15.40
CA PHE A 212 -4.91 27.92 14.09
C PHE A 212 -5.83 29.08 13.69
N TRP A 213 -7.14 28.90 13.78
CA TRP A 213 -8.11 29.94 13.39
C TRP A 213 -7.95 31.22 14.20
N SER A 214 -7.75 31.11 15.51
CA SER A 214 -7.64 32.27 16.41
C SER A 214 -6.29 32.98 16.31
N ARG A 215 -5.18 32.24 16.18
CA ARG A 215 -3.83 32.82 16.32
C ARG A 215 -3.10 33.04 14.98
N HIS A 216 -3.25 32.13 14.02
CA HIS A 216 -2.40 32.09 12.82
C HIS A 216 -3.14 32.48 11.53
N TYR A 217 -4.42 32.11 11.42
CA TYR A 217 -5.21 32.38 10.23
C TYR A 217 -5.25 33.87 9.83
N PRO A 218 -5.34 34.87 10.73
CA PRO A 218 -5.35 36.27 10.33
C PRO A 218 -4.12 36.69 9.51
N GLN A 219 -2.94 36.16 9.85
CA GLN A 219 -1.70 36.42 9.10
C GLN A 219 -1.69 35.65 7.77
N VAL A 220 -1.98 34.35 7.81
CA VAL A 220 -2.03 33.48 6.62
C VAL A 220 -3.05 34.00 5.60
N ARG A 221 -4.21 34.45 6.07
CA ARG A 221 -5.26 35.10 5.26
C ARG A 221 -4.73 36.30 4.49
N ARG A 222 -4.00 37.23 5.14
CA ARG A 222 -3.48 38.44 4.47
C ARG A 222 -2.52 38.08 3.34
N GLU A 223 -1.63 37.11 3.58
CA GLU A 223 -0.70 36.62 2.57
C GLU A 223 -1.41 35.94 1.40
N LEU A 224 -2.33 35.01 1.70
CA LEU A 224 -3.04 34.24 0.69
C LEU A 224 -4.04 35.08 -0.10
N LYS A 225 -4.71 36.06 0.53
CA LYS A 225 -5.59 37.00 -0.18
C LYS A 225 -4.82 37.82 -1.21
N ARG A 226 -3.58 38.24 -0.90
CA ARG A 226 -2.71 38.94 -1.85
C ARG A 226 -2.27 38.05 -3.00
N ARG A 227 -1.87 36.81 -2.73
CA ARG A 227 -1.40 35.87 -3.77
C ARG A 227 -2.52 35.26 -4.60
N TYR A 228 -3.71 35.08 -4.01
CA TYR A 228 -4.85 34.38 -4.59
C TYR A 228 -6.16 35.20 -4.40
N PRO A 229 -6.28 36.38 -5.04
CA PRO A 229 -7.39 37.30 -4.81
C PRO A 229 -8.75 36.79 -5.33
N ARG A 230 -8.75 35.80 -6.24
CA ARG A 230 -9.97 35.18 -6.78
C ARG A 230 -10.60 34.12 -5.85
N HIS A 231 -9.95 33.78 -4.74
CA HIS A 231 -10.46 32.81 -3.77
C HIS A 231 -11.09 33.49 -2.56
N ALA A 232 -12.08 32.84 -1.95
CA ALA A 232 -12.73 33.33 -0.73
C ALA A 232 -11.80 33.15 0.49
N TRP A 233 -11.62 34.23 1.25
CA TRP A 233 -10.83 34.29 2.47
C TRP A 233 -11.59 35.07 3.55
N PRO A 234 -12.62 34.45 4.17
CA PRO A 234 -13.51 35.13 5.11
C PRO A 234 -12.74 35.61 6.34
N GLU A 235 -13.22 36.68 6.98
CA GLU A 235 -12.66 37.15 8.26
C GLU A 235 -12.98 36.19 9.39
N ASP A 236 -14.22 35.70 9.40
CA ASP A 236 -14.63 34.58 10.24
C ASP A 236 -14.53 33.26 9.46
N PRO A 237 -13.53 32.40 9.75
CA PRO A 237 -13.40 31.10 9.10
C PRO A 237 -14.43 30.07 9.56
N LEU A 238 -15.18 30.34 10.64
CA LEU A 238 -16.21 29.43 11.17
C LEU A 238 -17.62 29.75 10.66
N SER A 239 -17.79 30.89 10.00
CA SER A 239 -19.05 31.25 9.33
C SER A 239 -19.41 30.16 8.29
N PRO A 240 -20.68 29.68 8.27
CA PRO A 240 -21.12 28.68 7.32
C PRO A 240 -20.86 29.14 5.88
N ARG A 241 -20.45 28.22 5.00
CA ARG A 241 -20.40 28.50 3.57
C ARG A 241 -21.81 28.86 3.10
N GLU A 242 -22.03 30.10 2.68
CA GLU A 242 -23.17 30.43 1.82
C GLU A 242 -23.08 29.53 0.58
N LYS A 243 -24.14 28.76 0.33
CA LYS A 243 -24.26 27.99 -0.91
C LYS A 243 -24.42 29.02 -2.03
N LEU A 244 -23.39 29.17 -2.86
CA LEU A 244 -23.52 29.77 -4.20
C LEU A 244 -24.34 28.83 -5.09
#